data_AF-A0AAD7D866-F1
#
_entry.id   AF-A0AAD7D866-F1
#
_cell.length_a   1.000
_cell.length_b   1.000
_cell.length_c   1.000
_cell.angle_alpha   90.00
_cell.angle_beta   90.00
_cell.angle_gamma   90.00
#
_symmetry.space_group_name_H-M   'P 1'
#
loop_
_entity.id
_entity.type
_entity.pdbx_description
1 polymer ?
#
loop_
_entity_poly.entity_id
_entity_poly.type
_entity_poly.pdbx_seq_one_letter_code
_entity_poly.pdbx_strand_id
1 'polypeptide(L)'
;MQETFPADKRYIQSLTSENGIEVILTMLPFLAGRIHSAKASLHDNTYARVHGQWKEWEVVIWDDKVDFRVTITRIYSKHETEEVFGKMWTALWDTIHRVTGVEVKFEFIHGEGLRTVFVDGNKPQANAFGADLVN
;
A
#
# COMPACT_ATOMS: atom_id res chain seq x y z
N MET A 1 -17.36 19.78 -10.35
CA MET A 1 -16.62 20.40 -9.23
C MET A 1 -16.21 19.25 -8.33
N GLN A 2 -14.92 18.88 -8.29
CA GLN A 2 -14.47 17.80 -7.42
C GLN A 2 -14.34 18.39 -6.02
N GLU A 3 -15.23 18.00 -5.10
CA GLU A 3 -15.15 18.44 -3.71
C GLU A 3 -13.82 17.97 -3.12
N THR A 4 -12.91 18.92 -2.86
CA THR A 4 -11.63 18.64 -2.22
C THR A 4 -11.82 18.57 -0.72
N PHE A 5 -12.26 17.41 -0.23
CA PHE A 5 -12.29 17.12 1.20
C PHE A 5 -10.89 17.22 1.81
N PRO A 6 -10.72 17.54 3.11
CA PRO A 6 -9.45 17.36 3.80
C PRO A 6 -8.94 15.91 3.71
N ALA A 7 -7.62 15.69 3.74
CA ALA A 7 -7.03 14.36 3.52
C ALA A 7 -7.53 13.31 4.51
N ASP A 8 -7.78 13.69 5.76
CA ASP A 8 -8.34 12.84 6.81
C ASP A 8 -9.82 12.45 6.59
N LYS A 9 -10.50 13.11 5.65
CA LYS A 9 -11.89 12.85 5.26
C LYS A 9 -12.03 12.13 3.92
N ARG A 10 -10.93 11.85 3.23
CA ARG A 10 -10.93 11.12 1.95
C ARG A 10 -10.83 9.62 2.18
N TYR A 11 -11.63 8.84 1.46
CA TYR A 11 -11.43 7.40 1.38
C TYR A 11 -10.49 7.04 0.21
N ILE A 12 -10.70 7.64 -0.96
CA ILE A 12 -9.76 7.56 -2.09
C ILE A 12 -8.62 8.53 -1.80
N GLN A 13 -7.44 7.99 -1.50
CA GLN A 13 -6.28 8.78 -1.09
C GLN A 13 -5.33 9.08 -2.24
N SER A 14 -5.23 8.18 -3.23
CA SER A 14 -4.42 8.39 -4.43
C SER A 14 -5.15 7.87 -5.67
N LEU A 15 -5.02 8.60 -6.77
CA LEU A 15 -5.40 8.19 -8.10
C LEU A 15 -4.29 8.65 -9.05
N THR A 16 -3.53 7.69 -9.54
CA THR A 16 -2.43 7.92 -10.49
C THR A 16 -2.82 7.32 -11.83
N SER A 17 -2.57 8.07 -12.91
CA SER A 17 -2.76 7.63 -14.29
C SER A 17 -1.59 8.16 -15.12
N GLU A 18 -0.53 7.36 -15.23
CA GLU A 18 0.71 7.73 -15.91
C GLU A 18 1.10 6.62 -16.90
N ASN A 19 1.45 6.98 -18.14
CA ASN A 19 1.89 6.02 -19.17
C ASN A 19 0.96 4.81 -19.38
N GLY A 20 -0.35 4.98 -19.17
CA GLY A 20 -1.34 3.90 -19.27
C GLY A 20 -1.39 2.98 -18.03
N ILE A 21 -0.65 3.29 -16.97
CA ILE A 21 -0.73 2.63 -15.68
C ILE A 21 -1.67 3.41 -14.79
N GLU A 22 -2.78 2.77 -14.41
CA GLU A 22 -3.72 3.31 -13.45
C GLU A 22 -3.53 2.61 -12.09
N VAL A 23 -3.34 3.41 -11.05
CA VAL A 23 -3.28 2.95 -9.66
C VAL A 23 -4.24 3.77 -8.83
N ILE A 24 -5.16 3.10 -8.15
CA ILE A 24 -6.08 3.72 -7.19
C ILE A 24 -5.75 3.18 -5.81
N LEU A 25 -5.60 4.05 -4.82
CA LEU A 25 -5.36 3.65 -3.45
C LEU A 25 -6.45 4.20 -2.54
N THR A 26 -7.10 3.31 -1.81
CA THR A 26 -8.15 3.62 -0.84
C THR A 26 -7.74 3.25 0.56
N MET A 27 -7.95 4.15 1.52
CA MET A 27 -7.43 4.01 2.87
C MET A 27 -8.30 4.79 3.83
N LEU A 28 -8.52 4.23 5.03
CA LEU A 28 -9.04 5.00 6.16
C LEU A 28 -7.84 5.64 6.88
N PRO A 29 -7.72 6.98 6.90
CA PRO A 29 -6.56 7.67 7.47
C PRO A 29 -6.18 7.24 8.88
N PHE A 30 -7.18 7.01 9.73
CA PHE A 30 -6.99 6.53 11.09
C PHE A 30 -6.29 5.15 11.18
N LEU A 31 -6.46 4.29 10.16
CA LEU A 31 -5.81 2.98 10.14
C LEU A 31 -4.38 3.05 9.60
N ALA A 32 -4.07 4.03 8.75
CA ALA A 32 -2.76 4.19 8.12
C ALA A 32 -1.64 4.24 9.16
N GLY A 33 -1.83 5.02 10.24
CA GLY A 33 -0.82 5.20 11.29
C GLY A 33 -0.46 3.93 12.06
N ARG A 34 -1.27 2.86 11.98
CA ARG A 34 -0.99 1.59 12.66
C ARG A 34 0.21 0.87 12.04
N ILE A 35 0.53 1.14 10.77
CA ILE A 35 1.69 0.53 10.10
C ILE A 35 3.02 0.85 10.80
N HIS A 36 3.12 2.04 11.41
CA HIS A 36 4.35 2.52 12.05
C HIS A 36 4.72 1.73 13.30
N SER A 37 3.75 1.03 13.90
CA SER A 37 3.97 0.12 15.03
C SER A 37 3.96 -1.36 14.64
N ALA A 38 3.67 -1.68 13.38
CA ALA A 38 3.59 -3.05 12.92
C ALA A 38 4.98 -3.65 12.74
N LYS A 39 5.11 -4.95 13.04
CA LYS A 39 6.35 -5.71 12.77
C LYS A 39 6.37 -6.29 11.37
N ALA A 40 5.21 -6.53 10.77
CA ALA A 40 5.11 -7.06 9.42
C ALA A 40 3.88 -6.51 8.69
N SER A 41 3.99 -6.43 7.37
CA SER A 41 2.85 -6.21 6.47
C SER A 41 2.70 -7.39 5.50
N LEU A 42 1.48 -7.63 5.04
CA LEU A 42 1.10 -8.63 4.05
C LEU A 42 0.37 -7.93 2.91
N HIS A 43 0.75 -8.25 1.68
CA HIS A 43 0.22 -7.67 0.45
C HIS A 43 -0.39 -8.79 -0.38
N ASP A 44 -1.71 -8.93 -0.27
CA ASP A 44 -2.48 -10.06 -0.80
C ASP A 44 -3.35 -9.62 -1.99
N ASN A 45 -3.20 -10.28 -3.14
CA ASN A 45 -4.00 -10.06 -4.35
C ASN A 45 -5.28 -10.88 -4.30
N THR A 46 -6.40 -10.21 -4.58
CA THR A 46 -7.69 -10.84 -4.75
C THR A 46 -8.27 -10.55 -6.14
N TYR A 47 -8.54 -11.62 -6.90
CA TYR A 47 -9.08 -11.54 -8.27
C TYR A 47 -10.62 -11.53 -8.34
N ALA A 48 -11.32 -11.85 -7.25
CA ALA A 48 -12.78 -12.10 -7.30
C ALA A 48 -13.66 -10.93 -6.84
N ARG A 49 -13.09 -9.86 -6.27
CA ARG A 49 -13.86 -8.79 -5.61
C ARG A 49 -14.23 -7.62 -6.50
N VAL A 50 -13.50 -7.41 -7.60
CA VAL A 50 -13.65 -6.26 -8.48
C VAL A 50 -14.06 -6.71 -9.87
N HIS A 51 -14.96 -5.95 -10.49
CA HIS A 51 -15.50 -6.28 -11.81
C HIS A 51 -14.55 -5.85 -12.94
N GLY A 52 -14.47 -6.67 -13.99
CA GLY A 52 -13.72 -6.35 -15.22
C GLY A 52 -12.23 -6.68 -15.12
N GLN A 53 -11.38 -5.79 -15.65
CA GLN A 53 -9.93 -6.01 -15.72
C GLN A 53 -9.18 -5.57 -14.46
N TRP A 54 -9.87 -4.95 -13.50
CA TRP A 54 -9.28 -4.48 -12.26
C TRP A 54 -8.96 -5.66 -11.35
N LYS A 55 -7.92 -5.47 -10.54
CA LYS A 55 -7.48 -6.38 -9.47
C LYS A 55 -7.33 -5.57 -8.19
N GLU A 56 -7.58 -6.20 -7.05
CA GLU A 56 -7.47 -5.59 -5.72
C GLU A 56 -6.27 -6.20 -4.98
N TRP A 57 -5.47 -5.36 -4.33
CA TRP A 57 -4.47 -5.74 -3.35
C TRP A 57 -4.88 -5.23 -1.98
N GLU A 58 -4.98 -6.12 -1.01
CA GLU A 58 -5.15 -5.76 0.39
C GLU A 58 -3.77 -5.60 1.02
N VAL A 59 -3.55 -4.44 1.65
CA VAL A 59 -2.37 -4.24 2.50
C VAL A 59 -2.82 -4.39 3.94
N VAL A 60 -2.30 -5.43 4.58
CA VAL A 60 -2.69 -5.89 5.89
C VAL A 60 -1.49 -5.83 6.82
N ILE A 61 -1.73 -5.48 8.07
CA ILE A 61 -0.73 -5.59 9.14
C ILE A 61 -1.26 -6.50 10.24
N TRP A 62 -0.35 -7.09 11.01
CA TRP A 62 -0.70 -7.57 12.35
C TRP A 62 -0.61 -6.39 13.32
N ASP A 63 -1.71 -6.06 13.99
CA ASP A 63 -1.75 -4.97 14.95
C ASP A 63 -1.76 -5.53 16.38
N ASP A 64 -0.60 -5.44 17.05
CA ASP A 64 -0.39 -5.95 18.41
C ASP A 64 -1.34 -5.31 19.44
N LYS A 65 -1.89 -4.11 19.20
CA LYS A 65 -2.79 -3.45 20.16
C LYS A 65 -4.18 -4.06 20.19
N VAL A 66 -4.64 -4.58 19.06
CA VAL A 66 -5.96 -5.21 18.92
C VAL A 66 -5.87 -6.73 18.75
N ASP A 67 -4.65 -7.27 18.69
CA ASP A 67 -4.33 -8.68 18.52
C ASP A 67 -5.04 -9.32 17.31
N PHE A 68 -5.06 -8.57 16.19
CA PHE A 68 -5.78 -8.99 15.00
C PHE A 68 -5.14 -8.43 13.72
N ARG A 69 -5.46 -9.06 12.58
CA ARG A 69 -5.07 -8.50 11.28
C ARG A 69 -5.94 -7.30 10.92
N VAL A 70 -5.32 -6.22 10.48
CA VAL A 70 -6.02 -4.99 10.08
C VAL A 70 -5.64 -4.65 8.65
N THR A 71 -6.64 -4.56 7.76
CA THR A 71 -6.45 -4.00 6.41
C THR A 71 -6.35 -2.49 6.53
N ILE A 72 -5.18 -1.94 6.22
CA ILE A 72 -4.91 -0.50 6.34
C ILE A 72 -5.15 0.22 5.01
N THR A 73 -4.99 -0.47 3.88
CA THR A 73 -5.26 0.11 2.56
C THR A 73 -5.68 -0.97 1.57
N ARG A 74 -6.32 -0.53 0.48
CA ARG A 74 -6.54 -1.34 -0.71
C ARG A 74 -6.02 -0.60 -1.93
N ILE A 75 -5.32 -1.32 -2.79
CA ILE A 75 -4.72 -0.79 -4.02
C ILE A 75 -5.37 -1.49 -5.21
N TYR A 76 -5.67 -0.74 -6.26
CA TYR A 76 -6.31 -1.26 -7.47
C TYR A 76 -5.48 -0.92 -8.70
N SER A 77 -5.27 -1.91 -9.56
CA SER A 77 -4.73 -1.73 -10.90
C SER A 77 -5.20 -2.85 -11.82
N LYS A 78 -4.95 -2.72 -13.12
CA LYS A 78 -5.35 -3.70 -14.13
C LYS A 78 -4.26 -4.75 -14.43
N HIS A 79 -3.00 -4.40 -14.18
CA HIS A 79 -1.85 -5.19 -14.60
C HIS A 79 -0.98 -5.61 -13.40
N GLU A 80 -0.23 -6.69 -13.59
CA GLU A 80 0.63 -7.31 -12.57
C GLU A 80 2.05 -7.38 -13.09
N THR A 81 2.56 -6.25 -13.55
CA THR A 81 3.92 -6.10 -14.05
C THR A 81 4.79 -5.41 -13.01
N GLU A 82 6.10 -5.60 -13.12
CA GLU A 82 7.10 -5.01 -12.22
C GLU A 82 6.99 -3.48 -12.17
N GLU A 83 6.75 -2.84 -13.32
CA GLU A 83 6.54 -1.39 -13.43
C GLU A 83 5.30 -0.93 -12.65
N VAL A 84 4.18 -1.66 -12.80
CA VAL A 84 2.94 -1.35 -12.07
C VAL A 84 3.13 -1.54 -10.58
N PHE A 85 3.79 -2.61 -10.14
CA PHE A 85 4.08 -2.82 -8.73
C PHE A 85 5.00 -1.74 -8.16
N GLY A 86 6.01 -1.28 -8.91
CA GLY A 86 6.84 -0.14 -8.50
C GLY A 86 6.00 1.10 -8.23
N LYS A 87 5.08 1.43 -9.15
CA LYS A 87 4.13 2.54 -8.96
C LYS A 87 3.20 2.33 -7.77
N MET A 88 2.77 1.09 -7.49
CA MET A 88 1.97 0.77 -6.31
C MET A 88 2.75 1.01 -5.01
N TRP A 89 4.01 0.60 -4.94
CA TRP A 89 4.86 0.78 -3.76
C TRP A 89 5.10 2.26 -3.47
N THR A 90 5.53 3.02 -4.46
CA THR A 90 5.71 4.47 -4.33
C THR A 90 4.40 5.15 -3.90
N ALA A 91 3.27 4.84 -4.57
CA ALA A 91 1.98 5.41 -4.22
C ALA A 91 1.54 5.05 -2.78
N LEU A 92 1.88 3.86 -2.31
CA LEU A 92 1.60 3.41 -0.94
C LEU A 92 2.39 4.22 0.08
N TRP A 93 3.71 4.29 -0.07
CA TRP A 93 4.58 4.99 0.88
C TRP A 93 4.30 6.49 0.92
N ASP A 94 4.18 7.12 -0.26
CA ASP A 94 3.84 8.55 -0.37
C ASP A 94 2.48 8.85 0.27
N THR A 95 1.52 7.95 0.11
CA THR A 95 0.20 8.11 0.73
C THR A 95 0.25 7.98 2.24
N ILE A 96 0.95 6.97 2.76
CA ILE A 96 1.10 6.81 4.21
C ILE A 96 1.80 8.04 4.78
N HIS A 97 2.93 8.45 4.21
CA HIS A 97 3.65 9.64 4.66
C HIS A 97 2.77 10.90 4.62
N ARG A 98 2.06 11.14 3.52
CA ARG A 98 1.14 12.30 3.41
C ARG A 98 0.04 12.27 4.47
N VAL A 99 -0.52 11.10 4.75
CA VAL A 99 -1.67 10.95 5.66
C VAL A 99 -1.24 11.01 7.13
N THR A 100 -0.09 10.44 7.48
CA THR A 100 0.37 10.32 8.87
C THR A 100 1.43 11.34 9.26
N GLY A 101 2.06 12.00 8.28
CA GLY A 101 3.23 12.87 8.48
C GLY A 101 4.50 12.11 8.85
N VAL A 102 4.54 10.79 8.64
CA VAL A 102 5.65 9.92 9.07
C VAL A 102 5.95 8.92 7.95
N GLU A 103 7.20 8.81 7.56
CA GLU A 103 7.67 7.83 6.57
C GLU A 103 7.61 6.42 7.14
N VAL A 104 7.32 5.44 6.28
CA VAL A 104 7.38 4.03 6.66
C VAL A 104 8.83 3.61 6.78
N LYS A 105 9.20 3.09 7.96
CA LYS A 105 10.54 2.58 8.23
C LYS A 105 10.59 1.06 8.17
N PHE A 106 11.77 0.56 7.87
CA PHE A 106 12.10 -0.86 7.79
C PHE A 106 13.26 -1.18 8.72
N GLU A 107 13.13 -2.20 9.55
CA GLU A 107 14.11 -2.53 10.59
C GLU A 107 15.48 -2.87 9.99
N PHE A 108 15.50 -3.54 8.84
CA PHE A 108 16.73 -3.93 8.14
C PHE A 108 17.45 -2.77 7.44
N ILE A 109 16.84 -1.58 7.32
CA ILE A 109 17.46 -0.36 6.77
C ILE A 109 17.70 0.68 7.88
N HIS A 110 16.72 0.87 8.75
CA HIS A 110 16.65 1.99 9.70
C HIS A 110 16.90 1.60 11.16
N GLY A 111 16.97 0.30 11.47
CA GLY A 111 17.04 -0.22 12.84
C GLY A 111 15.71 -0.24 13.59
N GLU A 112 14.62 0.24 12.97
CA GLU A 112 13.26 0.21 13.51
C GLU A 112 12.20 0.13 12.39
N GLY A 113 10.96 -0.18 12.75
CA GLY A 113 9.82 -0.26 11.84
C GLY A 113 9.50 -1.69 11.39
N LEU A 114 9.05 -1.85 10.15
CA LEU A 114 8.67 -3.14 9.58
C LEU A 114 9.89 -4.07 9.47
N ARG A 115 9.79 -5.27 10.04
CA ARG A 115 10.79 -6.35 9.91
C ARG A 115 10.65 -7.11 8.62
N THR A 116 9.41 -7.24 8.14
CA THR A 116 9.09 -8.10 7.01
C THR A 116 7.92 -7.54 6.22
N VAL A 117 8.02 -7.66 4.90
CA VAL A 117 6.92 -7.42 3.96
C VAL A 117 6.66 -8.72 3.23
N PHE A 118 5.48 -9.29 3.45
CA PHE A 118 5.03 -10.50 2.79
C PHE A 118 4.25 -10.14 1.52
N VAL A 119 4.54 -10.84 0.44
CA VAL A 119 3.85 -10.73 -0.85
C VAL A 119 3.38 -12.13 -1.28
N ASP A 120 2.33 -12.23 -2.09
CA ASP A 120 1.67 -13.49 -2.51
C ASP A 120 2.49 -14.32 -3.52
N GLY A 121 3.81 -14.34 -3.40
CA GLY A 121 4.69 -15.12 -4.29
C GLY A 121 4.73 -14.63 -5.75
N ASN A 122 4.12 -13.49 -6.06
CA ASN A 122 4.24 -12.85 -7.38
C ASN A 122 5.67 -12.29 -7.55
N LYS A 123 6.46 -12.91 -8.43
CA LYS A 123 7.86 -12.52 -8.69
C LYS A 123 8.01 -11.04 -9.07
N PRO A 124 7.25 -10.49 -10.04
CA PRO A 124 7.29 -9.06 -10.34
C PRO A 124 7.03 -8.17 -9.11
N GLN A 125 6.09 -8.52 -8.24
CA GLN A 125 5.81 -7.74 -7.03
C GLN A 125 6.99 -7.73 -6.06
N ALA A 126 7.61 -8.90 -5.83
CA ALA A 126 8.76 -9.05 -4.95
C ALA A 126 9.98 -8.27 -5.48
N ASN A 127 10.25 -8.38 -6.80
CA ASN A 127 11.35 -7.66 -7.42
C ASN A 127 11.15 -6.14 -7.39
N ALA A 128 9.94 -5.67 -7.71
CA ALA A 128 9.61 -4.25 -7.67
C ALA A 128 9.76 -3.68 -6.25
N PHE A 129 9.37 -4.43 -5.22
CA PHE A 129 9.62 -4.04 -3.83
C PHE A 129 11.12 -3.94 -3.53
N GLY A 130 11.91 -4.93 -3.94
CA GLY A 130 13.36 -4.90 -3.76
C GLY A 130 14.03 -3.71 -4.45
N ALA A 131 13.55 -3.32 -5.64
CA ALA A 131 14.02 -2.13 -6.34
C ALA A 131 13.59 -0.82 -5.66
N ASP A 132 12.36 -0.75 -5.17
CA ASP A 132 11.81 0.42 -4.45
C ASP A 132 12.59 0.74 -3.16
N LEU A 133 13.11 -0.28 -2.48
CA LEU A 133 13.90 -0.12 -1.25
C LEU A 133 15.33 0.43 -1.45
N VAL A 134 15.84 0.45 -2.68
CA VAL A 134 17.22 0.89 -2.98
C VAL A 134 17.30 2.18 -3.80
N ASN A 135 16.14 2.74 -4.18
CA ASN A 135 16.03 4.02 -4.87
C ASN A 135 15.96 5.19 -3.88
#